data_AF-A0A4Y9ZIG5-F1
#
_entry.id   AF-A0A4Y9ZIG5-F1
#
_cell.length_a   1.000
_cell.length_b   1.000
_cell.length_c   1.000
_cell.angle_alpha   90.00
_cell.angle_beta   90.00
_cell.angle_gamma   90.00
#
_symmetry.space_group_name_H-M   'P 1'
#
loop_
_entity.id
_entity.type
_entity.pdbx_description
1 polymer ?
#
loop_
_entity_poly.entity_id
_entity_poly.type
_entity_poly.pdbx_seq_one_letter_code
_entity_poly.pdbx_strand_id
1 'polypeptide(L)'
;MEFNKKTLFFAMRVAGKNREYMTCGPLVSQESVLYEEGSALCRLERSTLPQHAGRRIVVMRLLKILHPPKRRLELPPTDGISVPADGDLFMSWYRDVDKPGRRGETLRMLYDAPDNVEQVSDWSS
;
A
#
# COMPACT_ATOMS: atom_id res chain seq x y z
N MET A 1 7.79 1.37 3.54
CA MET A 1 6.83 2.48 3.38
C MET A 1 7.12 3.53 4.44
N GLU A 2 7.10 4.81 4.08
CA GLU A 2 7.24 5.94 5.02
C GLU A 2 5.86 6.57 5.30
N PHE A 3 5.59 6.90 6.55
CA PHE A 3 4.27 7.42 6.97
C PHE A 3 4.08 8.91 6.73
N ASN A 4 5.17 9.67 6.57
CA ASN A 4 5.14 11.13 6.39
C ASN A 4 4.91 11.58 4.93
N LYS A 5 4.68 10.63 4.00
CA LYS A 5 4.57 10.92 2.57
C LYS A 5 3.12 11.05 2.11
N LYS A 6 2.80 12.18 1.47
CA LYS A 6 1.51 12.36 0.76
C LYS A 6 1.37 11.41 -0.43
N THR A 7 2.47 11.17 -1.11
CA THR A 7 2.56 10.32 -2.30
C THR A 7 3.54 9.18 -2.06
N LEU A 8 3.08 7.96 -2.31
CA LEU A 8 3.92 6.76 -2.30
C LEU A 8 4.29 6.37 -3.72
N PHE A 9 5.55 6.01 -3.88
CA PHE A 9 6.11 5.43 -5.09
C PHE A 9 6.47 3.98 -4.79
N PHE A 10 6.01 3.06 -5.64
CA PHE A 10 6.38 1.66 -5.61
C PHE A 10 7.20 1.35 -6.83
N ALA A 11 8.44 0.93 -6.63
CA ALA A 11 9.16 0.18 -7.64
C ALA A 11 8.61 -1.24 -7.63
N MET A 12 8.06 -1.68 -8.75
CA MET A 12 7.51 -3.02 -8.93
C MET A 12 8.19 -3.69 -10.11
N ARG A 13 8.62 -4.93 -9.91
CA ARG A 13 9.14 -5.76 -10.99
C ARG A 13 8.02 -6.68 -11.48
N VAL A 14 7.54 -6.45 -12.70
CA VAL A 14 6.45 -7.24 -13.27
C VAL A 14 6.84 -7.71 -14.67
N ALA A 15 6.72 -9.01 -14.93
CA ALA A 15 7.18 -9.65 -16.17
C ALA A 15 8.64 -9.27 -16.53
N GLY A 16 9.52 -9.29 -15.54
CA GLY A 16 10.94 -8.96 -15.70
C GLY A 16 11.28 -7.46 -15.86
N LYS A 17 10.28 -6.57 -15.95
CA LYS A 17 10.46 -5.13 -16.13
C LYS A 17 10.22 -4.36 -14.83
N ASN A 18 11.09 -3.41 -14.54
CA ASN A 18 10.87 -2.45 -13.45
C ASN A 18 9.88 -1.38 -13.91
N ARG A 19 8.85 -1.16 -13.09
CA ARG A 19 7.83 -0.14 -13.29
C ARG A 19 7.67 0.64 -12.01
N GLU A 20 7.45 1.93 -12.15
CA GLU A 20 7.10 2.79 -11.02
C GLU A 20 5.60 2.98 -10.96
N TYR A 21 5.04 2.90 -9.76
CA TYR A 21 3.63 3.19 -9.50
C TYR A 21 3.49 4.23 -8.41
N MET A 22 2.77 5.30 -8.74
CA MET A 22 2.54 6.44 -7.87
C MET A 22 1.10 6.46 -7.34
N THR A 23 0.92 6.64 -6.04
CA THR A 23 -0.40 6.66 -5.38
C THR A 23 -0.39 7.58 -4.16
N CYS A 24 -1.56 7.94 -3.64
CA CYS A 24 -1.64 8.63 -2.35
C CYS A 24 -1.27 7.67 -1.20
N GLY A 25 -0.58 8.21 -0.19
CA GLY A 25 -0.26 7.47 1.04
C GLY A 25 -1.52 7.07 1.81
N PRO A 26 -1.48 5.98 2.60
CA PRO A 26 -2.66 5.48 3.32
C PRO A 26 -3.03 6.33 4.55
N LEU A 27 -2.12 7.16 5.06
CA LEU A 27 -2.31 7.98 6.27
C LEU A 27 -2.39 9.49 5.97
N VAL A 28 -3.10 9.82 4.88
CA VAL A 28 -3.35 11.20 4.46
C VAL A 28 -4.83 11.53 4.69
N SER A 29 -5.12 12.67 5.30
CA SER A 29 -6.43 13.32 5.20
C SER A 29 -6.44 14.20 3.95
N GLN A 30 -7.63 14.71 3.55
CA GLN A 30 -7.93 15.36 2.26
C GLN A 30 -6.81 16.24 1.68
N GLU A 31 -5.99 16.90 2.50
CA GLU A 31 -4.78 17.61 2.03
C GLU A 31 -3.56 17.49 2.95
N SER A 32 -3.61 16.73 4.05
CA SER A 32 -2.59 16.75 5.10
C SER A 32 -2.08 15.37 5.49
N VAL A 33 -0.80 15.30 5.84
CA VAL A 33 -0.18 14.09 6.39
C VAL A 33 -0.42 14.07 7.89
N LEU A 34 -1.07 13.01 8.41
CA LEU A 34 -1.45 12.94 9.82
C LEU A 34 -0.31 12.51 10.76
N TYR A 35 0.75 11.95 10.19
CA TYR A 35 1.87 11.38 10.92
C TYR A 35 3.18 11.99 10.43
N GLU A 36 4.11 12.15 11.37
CA GLU A 36 5.50 12.51 11.10
C GLU A 36 6.30 11.30 10.63
N GLU A 37 7.62 11.40 10.72
CA GLU A 37 8.56 10.34 10.38
C GLU A 37 8.20 9.02 11.05
N GLY A 38 8.27 7.97 10.26
CA GLY A 38 8.01 6.60 10.66
C GLY A 38 8.03 5.71 9.41
N SER A 39 8.24 4.42 9.62
CA SER A 39 8.35 3.47 8.52
C SER A 39 7.84 2.09 8.88
N ALA A 40 7.44 1.35 7.85
CA ALA A 40 6.92 0.00 7.97
C ALA A 40 7.23 -0.86 6.74
N LEU A 41 7.23 -2.17 6.95
CA LEU A 41 7.12 -3.17 5.90
C LEU A 41 5.65 -3.41 5.60
N CYS A 42 5.30 -3.34 4.32
CA CYS A 42 3.93 -3.56 3.85
C CYS A 42 3.95 -4.54 2.68
N ARG A 43 2.83 -5.24 2.48
CA ARG A 43 2.59 -6.12 1.33
C ARG A 43 1.38 -5.64 0.55
N LEU A 44 1.51 -5.61 -0.77
CA LEU A 44 0.36 -5.51 -1.67
C LEU A 44 -0.15 -6.92 -1.94
N GLU A 45 -1.45 -7.13 -1.81
CA GLU A 45 -2.08 -8.45 -2.02
C GLU A 45 -3.50 -8.32 -2.58
N ARG A 46 -4.00 -9.42 -3.14
CA ARG A 46 -5.39 -9.49 -3.60
C ARG A 46 -6.34 -9.42 -2.40
N SER A 47 -7.39 -8.62 -2.51
CA SER A 47 -8.35 -8.49 -1.43
C SER A 47 -9.23 -9.73 -1.31
N THR A 48 -9.37 -10.24 -0.09
CA THR A 48 -10.31 -11.31 0.27
C THR A 48 -11.54 -10.80 1.02
N LEU A 49 -11.71 -9.47 1.10
CA LEU A 49 -12.79 -8.84 1.86
C LEU A 49 -14.15 -9.07 1.16
N PRO A 50 -15.22 -9.46 1.88
CA PRO A 50 -16.53 -9.75 1.27
C PRO A 50 -17.10 -8.59 0.44
N GLN A 51 -16.92 -7.34 0.88
CA GLN A 51 -17.37 -6.15 0.15
C GLN A 51 -16.62 -5.91 -1.18
N HIS A 52 -15.52 -6.62 -1.41
CA HIS A 52 -14.75 -6.61 -2.65
C HIS A 52 -15.03 -7.83 -3.54
N ALA A 53 -15.97 -8.69 -3.16
CA ALA A 53 -16.32 -9.88 -3.93
C ALA A 53 -16.69 -9.53 -5.38
N GLY A 54 -16.22 -10.34 -6.32
CA GLY A 54 -16.41 -10.13 -7.76
C GLY A 54 -15.59 -8.98 -8.37
N ARG A 55 -14.72 -8.32 -7.59
CA ARG A 55 -13.88 -7.21 -8.07
C ARG A 55 -12.40 -7.55 -7.92
N ARG A 56 -11.59 -7.11 -8.88
CA ARG A 56 -10.14 -7.26 -8.83
C ARG A 56 -9.51 -6.13 -8.01
N ILE A 57 -9.54 -6.29 -6.69
CA ILE A 57 -9.03 -5.28 -5.75
C ILE A 57 -7.66 -5.68 -5.20
N VAL A 58 -6.71 -4.74 -5.22
CA VAL A 58 -5.46 -4.80 -4.46
C VAL A 58 -5.61 -4.01 -3.15
N VAL A 59 -5.20 -4.59 -2.03
CA VAL A 59 -5.12 -3.93 -0.73
C VAL A 59 -3.67 -3.87 -0.25
N MET A 60 -3.41 -3.02 0.75
CA MET A 60 -2.13 -2.94 1.43
C MET A 60 -2.25 -3.46 2.84
N ARG A 61 -1.46 -4.49 3.16
CA ARG A 61 -1.31 -5.05 4.51
C ARG A 61 -0.06 -4.52 5.17
N LEU A 62 -0.18 -4.10 6.43
CA LEU A 62 0.97 -3.83 7.29
C LEU A 62 1.56 -5.16 7.75
N LEU A 63 2.83 -5.41 7.48
CA LEU A 63 3.53 -6.60 7.96
C LEU A 63 4.25 -6.34 9.28
N LYS A 64 4.94 -5.19 9.37
CA LYS A 64 5.74 -4.83 10.53
C LYS A 64 6.01 -3.33 10.57
N ILE A 65 5.83 -2.71 11.73
CA ILE A 65 6.35 -1.35 11.98
C ILE A 65 7.87 -1.43 12.21
N LEU A 66 8.64 -0.67 11.43
CA LEU A 66 10.09 -0.55 11.58
C LEU A 66 10.44 0.62 12.51
N HIS A 67 9.81 1.77 12.26
CA HIS A 67 9.93 2.97 13.08
C HIS A 67 8.53 3.51 13.37
N PRO A 68 8.08 3.53 14.64
CA PRO A 68 6.75 4.00 14.99
C PRO A 68 6.53 5.44 14.54
N PRO A 69 5.44 5.74 13.83
CA PRO A 69 5.13 7.10 13.45
C PRO A 69 4.64 7.91 14.64
N LYS A 70 5.01 9.19 14.69
CA LYS A 70 4.41 10.15 15.64
C LYS A 70 3.22 10.83 14.99
N ARG A 71 2.07 10.85 15.68
CA ARG A 71 0.90 11.59 15.20
C ARG A 71 1.13 13.10 15.40
N ARG A 72 0.78 13.89 14.39
CA ARG A 72 0.71 15.35 14.47
C ARG A 72 -0.49 15.76 15.31
N LEU A 73 -0.25 16.31 16.49
CA LEU A 73 -1.30 16.69 17.45
C LEU A 73 -2.03 17.97 17.04
N GLU A 74 -1.39 18.80 16.21
CA GLU A 74 -1.96 20.02 15.64
C GLU A 74 -3.06 19.75 14.60
N LEU A 75 -3.15 18.51 14.09
CA LEU A 75 -4.18 18.11 13.15
C LEU A 75 -5.36 17.44 13.86
N PRO A 76 -6.62 17.79 13.50
CA PRO A 76 -7.78 17.18 14.12
C PRO A 76 -7.76 15.66 13.90
N PRO A 77 -8.27 14.88 14.86
CA PRO A 77 -8.51 13.46 14.63
C PRO A 77 -9.33 13.30 13.34
N THR A 78 -8.81 12.52 12.41
CA THR A 78 -9.60 12.14 11.23
C THR A 78 -10.19 10.78 11.52
N ASP A 79 -11.51 10.73 11.67
CA ASP A 79 -12.24 9.49 11.88
C ASP A 79 -11.89 8.49 10.76
N GLY A 80 -11.49 7.28 11.16
CA GLY A 80 -11.14 6.20 10.25
C GLY A 80 -9.71 6.20 9.68
N ILE A 81 -8.84 7.16 10.03
CA ILE A 81 -7.42 7.14 9.61
C ILE A 81 -6.50 6.90 10.81
N SER A 82 -6.16 5.63 11.03
CA SER A 82 -5.21 5.18 12.04
C SER A 82 -4.12 4.31 11.41
N VAL A 83 -2.98 4.20 12.09
CA VAL A 83 -1.98 3.18 11.76
C VAL A 83 -2.59 1.83 12.17
N PRO A 84 -2.76 0.89 11.24
CA PRO A 84 -3.26 -0.46 11.56
C PRO A 84 -2.26 -1.22 12.43
N ALA A 85 -2.68 -2.33 13.05
CA ALA A 85 -1.76 -3.22 13.75
C ALA A 85 -0.96 -4.09 12.77
N ASP A 86 0.11 -4.73 13.26
CA ASP A 86 0.84 -5.71 12.46
C ASP A 86 -0.09 -6.83 11.99
N GLY A 87 -0.10 -7.08 10.69
CA GLY A 87 -1.02 -8.00 10.04
C GLY A 87 -2.29 -7.36 9.51
N ASP A 88 -2.67 -6.13 9.91
CA ASP A 88 -3.93 -5.51 9.47
C ASP A 88 -3.80 -4.79 8.12
N LEU A 89 -4.96 -4.51 7.49
CA LEU A 89 -5.03 -3.74 6.24
C LEU A 89 -5.15 -2.24 6.52
N PHE A 90 -4.53 -1.42 5.66
CA PHE A 90 -4.83 0.00 5.59
C PHE A 90 -6.22 0.21 4.96
N MET A 91 -7.27 0.35 5.77
CA MET A 91 -8.66 0.41 5.29
C MET A 91 -8.94 1.55 4.31
N SER A 92 -8.23 2.66 4.44
CA SER A 92 -8.29 3.81 3.53
C SER A 92 -7.65 3.52 2.16
N TRP A 93 -6.91 2.42 2.01
CA TRP A 93 -6.11 2.11 0.84
C TRP A 93 -6.50 0.78 0.20
N TYR A 94 -7.30 0.89 -0.86
CA TYR A 94 -7.54 -0.20 -1.80
C TYR A 94 -7.59 0.35 -3.22
N ARG A 95 -7.25 -0.48 -4.21
CA ARG A 95 -7.24 -0.10 -5.63
C ARG A 95 -7.98 -1.15 -6.45
N ASP A 96 -9.00 -0.69 -7.14
CA ASP A 96 -9.68 -1.47 -8.17
C ASP A 96 -8.87 -1.40 -9.46
N VAL A 97 -8.30 -2.53 -9.87
CA VAL A 97 -7.40 -2.58 -11.03
C VAL A 97 -8.17 -2.51 -12.36
N ASP A 98 -9.49 -2.63 -12.32
CA ASP A 98 -10.35 -2.56 -13.50
C ASP A 98 -10.91 -1.15 -13.73
N LYS A 99 -10.80 -0.24 -12.77
CA LYS A 99 -11.20 1.16 -12.95
C LYS A 99 -10.30 1.88 -13.97
N PRO A 100 -10.88 2.72 -14.86
CA PRO A 100 -10.14 3.42 -15.89
C PRO A 100 -9.15 4.44 -15.29
N GLY A 101 -7.94 4.49 -15.84
CA GLY A 101 -6.89 5.45 -15.48
C GLY A 101 -5.48 4.92 -15.72
N ARG A 102 -4.50 5.82 -15.95
CA ARG A 102 -3.08 5.49 -16.24
C ARG A 102 -2.37 4.61 -15.20
N ARG A 103 -3.00 4.41 -14.04
CA ARG A 103 -2.49 3.69 -12.87
C ARG A 103 -2.99 2.24 -12.80
N GLY A 104 -4.05 1.88 -13.54
CA GLY A 104 -4.67 0.56 -13.46
C GLY A 104 -3.82 -0.56 -14.07
N GLU A 105 -3.16 -0.32 -15.21
CA GLU A 105 -2.43 -1.35 -15.96
C GLU A 105 -1.34 -2.03 -15.14
N THR A 106 -0.50 -1.25 -14.46
CA THR A 106 0.61 -1.81 -13.68
C THR A 106 0.10 -2.65 -12.51
N LEU A 107 -0.94 -2.19 -11.81
CA LEU A 107 -1.55 -2.98 -10.73
C LEU A 107 -2.30 -4.20 -11.26
N ARG A 108 -2.88 -4.13 -12.47
CA ARG A 108 -3.52 -5.27 -13.11
C ARG A 108 -2.51 -6.37 -13.40
N MET A 109 -1.34 -6.01 -13.94
CA MET A 109 -0.25 -6.96 -14.15
C MET A 109 0.25 -7.56 -12.83
N LEU A 110 0.35 -6.78 -11.75
CA LEU A 110 0.68 -7.30 -10.42
C LEU A 110 -0.41 -8.26 -9.90
N TYR A 111 -1.68 -7.93 -10.10
CA TYR A 111 -2.80 -8.76 -9.67
C TYR A 111 -2.83 -10.10 -10.42
N ASP A 112 -2.55 -10.10 -11.72
CA ASP A 112 -2.51 -11.28 -12.59
C ASP A 112 -1.23 -12.12 -12.41
N ALA A 113 -0.21 -11.58 -11.76
CA ALA A 113 1.01 -12.32 -11.49
C ALA A 113 0.70 -13.52 -10.57
N PRO A 114 1.32 -14.69 -10.80
CA PRO A 114 1.13 -15.84 -9.93
C PRO A 114 1.60 -15.52 -8.50
N ASP A 115 0.92 -16.07 -7.49
CA ASP A 115 1.31 -15.88 -6.08
C ASP A 115 2.69 -16.49 -5.77
N ASN A 116 3.11 -17.43 -6.61
CA ASN A 116 4.40 -18.11 -6.56
C ASN A 116 5.44 -17.32 -7.34
N VAL A 117 5.90 -16.21 -6.78
CA VAL A 117 7.31 -15.86 -6.97
C VAL A 117 8.00 -16.66 -5.88
N GLU A 118 8.71 -17.74 -6.27
CA GLU A 118 9.71 -18.33 -5.39
C GLU A 118 10.48 -17.16 -4.77
N GLN A 119 10.46 -17.13 -3.45
CA GLN A 119 11.25 -16.18 -2.69
C GLN A 119 12.68 -16.41 -3.16
N VAL A 120 13.17 -15.58 -4.09
CA VAL A 120 14.56 -15.67 -4.55
C VAL A 120 15.36 -15.23 -3.33
N SER A 121 15.73 -16.23 -2.54
CA SER A 121 16.68 -16.16 -1.44
C SER A 121 18.06 -15.99 -2.05
N ASP A 122 18.32 -14.82 -2.64
CA ASP A 122 19.65 -14.40 -3.04
C ASP A 122 19.69 -12.87 -3.07
N TRP A 123 19.63 -12.29 -1.87
CA TRP A 123 20.37 -11.07 -1.60
C TRP A 123 21.54 -11.46 -0.71
N SER A 124 22.57 -12.01 -1.34
CA SER A 124 23.90 -12.18 -0.77
C SER A 124 24.92 -11.82 -1.83
N SER A 125 25.39 -10.58 -1.79
CA SER A 125 26.79 -10.15 -2.03
C SER A 125 26.87 -8.63 -1.97
#